data_AF-A0A957L5N6-F1
#
_entry.id   AF-A0A957L5N6-F1
#
_cell.length_a   1.000
_cell.length_b   1.000
_cell.length_c   1.000
_cell.angle_alpha   90.00
_cell.angle_beta   90.00
_cell.angle_gamma   90.00
#
_symmetry.space_group_name_H-M   'P 1'
#
loop_
_entity.id
_entity.type
_entity.pdbx_description
1 polymer ?
#
loop_
_entity_poly.entity_id
_entity_poly.type
_entity_poly.pdbx_seq_one_letter_code
_entity_poly.pdbx_strand_id
1 'polypeptide(L)'
;MSYDIIFLAKQPEQSWAEALKANEVDLDEFEKNGFRPLSASPINWLSVAESLMHSNPRYSHFADDHHLEFTDGLLGVQVSLYADEAAVTIPYWHTGKSAESAIQLAVAAARIIEAETHFVGFDFQLDRPFLNKERNAPDAITFLQATSNMVQTRIVGARPVPRKWWQFWRRP
;
A
#
# COMPACT_ATOMS: atom_id res chain seq x y z
N MET A 1 -10.25 4.03 0.86
CA MET A 1 -9.17 4.78 0.18
C MET A 1 -7.97 4.77 1.10
N SER A 2 -6.78 4.64 0.51
CA SER A 2 -5.49 4.49 1.17
C SER A 2 -4.44 5.33 0.47
N TYR A 3 -3.34 5.62 1.18
CA TYR A 3 -2.11 6.11 0.59
C TYR A 3 -1.28 4.89 0.22
N ASP A 4 -0.93 4.76 -1.06
CA ASP A 4 -0.35 3.55 -1.62
C ASP A 4 0.97 3.85 -2.32
N ILE A 5 2.00 3.09 -1.97
CA ILE A 5 3.30 3.13 -2.62
C ILE A 5 3.46 1.79 -3.33
N ILE A 6 3.70 1.83 -4.65
CA ILE A 6 3.86 0.62 -5.46
C ILE A 6 5.32 0.48 -5.86
N PHE A 7 5.84 -0.73 -5.75
CA PHE A 7 7.22 -1.10 -6.04
C PHE A 7 7.23 -1.99 -7.27
N LEU A 8 7.91 -1.53 -8.31
CA LEU A 8 7.98 -2.22 -9.60
C LEU A 8 9.42 -2.36 -10.06
N ALA A 9 9.67 -3.39 -10.86
CA ALA A 9 10.92 -3.50 -11.61
C ALA A 9 11.07 -2.28 -12.53
N LYS A 10 12.14 -1.50 -12.32
CA LYS A 10 12.45 -0.34 -13.15
C LYS A 10 13.92 -0.37 -13.55
N GLN A 11 14.19 -0.38 -14.86
CA GLN A 11 15.57 -0.26 -15.35
C GLN A 11 16.09 1.18 -15.14
N PRO A 12 17.42 1.38 -14.95
CA PRO A 12 17.99 2.71 -14.69
C PRO A 12 17.55 3.78 -15.70
N GLU A 13 17.56 3.44 -17.00
CA GLU A 13 17.23 4.34 -18.11
C GLU A 13 15.73 4.38 -18.47
N GLN A 14 14.92 3.49 -17.89
CA GLN A 14 13.49 3.40 -18.19
C GLN A 14 12.74 4.59 -17.55
N SER A 15 11.79 5.18 -18.26
CA SER A 15 10.90 6.18 -17.66
C SER A 15 9.88 5.54 -16.73
N TRP A 16 9.30 6.32 -15.79
CA TRP A 16 8.22 5.81 -14.94
C TRP A 16 6.97 5.41 -15.73
N ALA A 17 6.62 6.17 -16.78
CA ALA A 17 5.49 5.81 -17.64
C ALA A 17 5.69 4.44 -18.31
N GLU A 18 6.91 4.15 -18.78
CA GLU A 18 7.23 2.84 -19.34
C GLU A 18 7.25 1.73 -18.28
N ALA A 19 7.76 2.00 -17.07
CA ALA A 19 7.76 1.04 -15.98
C ALA A 19 6.35 0.70 -15.52
N LEU A 20 5.49 1.71 -15.38
CA LEU A 20 4.07 1.53 -15.05
C LEU A 20 3.35 0.74 -16.13
N LYS A 21 3.51 1.15 -17.40
CA LYS A 21 2.89 0.45 -18.53
C LYS A 21 3.36 -1.00 -18.67
N ALA A 22 4.62 -1.30 -18.36
CA ALA A 22 5.14 -2.67 -18.41
C ALA A 22 4.56 -3.58 -17.31
N ASN A 23 4.01 -2.99 -16.25
CA ASN A 23 3.35 -3.70 -15.15
C ASN A 23 1.83 -3.48 -15.14
N GLU A 24 1.27 -2.83 -16.16
CA GLU A 24 -0.18 -2.81 -16.36
C GLU A 24 -0.61 -4.25 -16.68
N VAL A 25 -1.33 -4.84 -15.73
CA VAL A 25 -1.93 -6.16 -15.90
C VAL A 25 -3.02 -6.06 -16.96
N ASP A 26 -2.89 -6.84 -18.03
CA ASP A 26 -3.99 -7.06 -18.96
C ASP A 26 -5.12 -7.77 -18.20
N LEU A 27 -6.22 -7.06 -17.96
CA LEU A 27 -7.36 -7.57 -17.19
C LEU A 27 -7.95 -8.84 -17.82
N ASP A 28 -7.91 -8.97 -19.15
CA ASP A 28 -8.41 -10.15 -19.85
C ASP A 28 -7.45 -11.36 -19.70
N GLU A 29 -6.16 -11.11 -19.45
CA GLU A 29 -5.16 -12.14 -19.15
C GLU A 29 -5.24 -12.54 -17.68
N PHE A 30 -5.41 -11.58 -16.78
CA PHE A 30 -5.59 -11.80 -15.35
C PHE A 30 -6.86 -12.57 -15.02
N GLU A 31 -8.00 -12.25 -15.65
CA GLU A 31 -9.24 -13.00 -15.45
C GLU A 31 -9.09 -14.48 -15.84
N LYS A 32 -8.20 -14.78 -16.80
CA LYS A 32 -7.95 -16.15 -17.27
C LYS A 32 -6.92 -16.89 -16.44
N ASN A 33 -5.86 -16.21 -16.01
CA ASN A 33 -4.66 -16.84 -15.45
C ASN A 33 -4.48 -16.57 -13.94
N GLY A 34 -5.22 -15.61 -13.38
CA GLY A 34 -5.05 -15.15 -12.00
C GLY A 34 -3.70 -14.50 -11.74
N PHE A 35 -3.35 -14.33 -10.47
CA PHE A 35 -2.02 -13.89 -10.05
C PHE A 35 -0.98 -14.97 -10.35
N ARG A 36 0.20 -14.54 -10.82
CA ARG A 36 1.34 -15.44 -10.95
C ARG A 36 1.77 -15.94 -9.55
N PRO A 37 2.08 -17.24 -9.38
CA PRO A 37 2.55 -17.74 -8.09
C PRO A 37 3.91 -17.14 -7.71
N LEU A 38 4.14 -16.92 -6.41
CA LEU A 38 5.40 -16.38 -5.88
C LEU A 38 6.60 -17.24 -6.27
N SER A 39 6.41 -18.57 -6.36
CA SER A 39 7.45 -19.51 -6.76
C SER A 39 7.98 -19.30 -8.18
N ALA A 40 7.25 -18.57 -9.02
CA ALA A 40 7.67 -18.23 -10.37
C ALA A 40 8.38 -16.87 -10.44
N SER A 41 8.43 -16.10 -9.34
CA SER A 41 9.15 -14.82 -9.28
C SER A 41 10.67 -15.04 -9.29
N PRO A 42 11.45 -14.18 -9.96
CA PRO A 42 12.90 -14.15 -9.78
C PRO A 42 13.33 -13.51 -8.45
N ILE A 43 12.41 -12.89 -7.70
CA ILE A 43 12.69 -12.27 -6.40
C ILE A 43 12.65 -13.33 -5.30
N ASN A 44 13.61 -13.25 -4.37
CA ASN A 44 13.58 -14.07 -3.16
C ASN A 44 12.67 -13.44 -2.10
N TRP A 45 11.36 -13.63 -2.26
CA TRP A 45 10.35 -13.07 -1.34
C TRP A 45 10.45 -13.58 0.10
N LEU A 46 11.04 -14.76 0.32
CA LEU A 46 11.28 -15.28 1.67
C LEU A 46 12.31 -14.43 2.43
N SER A 47 13.38 -13.99 1.76
CA SER A 47 14.37 -13.08 2.36
C SER A 47 13.72 -11.74 2.75
N VAL A 48 12.93 -11.17 1.83
CA VAL A 48 12.21 -9.91 2.08
C VAL A 48 11.25 -10.06 3.26
N ALA A 49 10.50 -11.15 3.31
CA ALA A 49 9.58 -11.47 4.42
C ALA A 49 10.30 -11.58 5.76
N GLU A 50 11.43 -12.29 5.83
CA GLU A 50 12.25 -12.41 7.03
C GLU A 50 12.74 -11.05 7.53
N SER A 51 13.25 -10.21 6.62
CA SER A 51 13.69 -8.85 6.96
C SER A 51 12.55 -7.95 7.42
N LEU A 52 11.37 -8.03 6.79
CA LEU A 52 10.18 -7.30 7.22
C LEU A 52 9.77 -7.70 8.65
N MET A 53 9.67 -9.00 8.92
CA MET A 53 9.31 -9.52 10.24
C MET A 53 10.35 -9.16 11.31
N HIS A 54 11.64 -9.17 10.96
CA HIS A 54 12.72 -8.75 11.87
C HIS A 54 12.66 -7.25 12.17
N SER A 55 12.32 -6.43 11.17
CA SER A 55 12.26 -4.96 11.31
C SER A 55 11.09 -4.47 12.16
N ASN A 56 9.96 -5.20 12.17
CA ASN A 56 8.79 -4.84 12.94
C ASN A 56 8.09 -6.10 13.52
N PRO A 57 8.29 -6.39 14.83
CA PRO A 57 7.69 -7.55 15.48
C PRO A 57 6.17 -7.44 15.64
N ARG A 58 5.54 -6.31 15.27
CA ARG A 58 4.09 -6.12 15.33
C ARG A 58 3.36 -6.54 14.05
N TYR A 59 4.08 -7.00 13.03
CA TYR A 59 3.44 -7.53 11.84
C TYR A 59 2.70 -8.83 12.16
N SER A 60 1.39 -8.78 11.94
CA SER A 60 0.63 -9.99 11.59
C SER A 60 0.89 -10.31 10.11
N HIS A 61 0.84 -11.58 9.73
CA HIS A 61 1.07 -11.97 8.35
C HIS A 61 0.03 -12.96 7.83
N PHE A 62 -0.19 -12.90 6.52
CA PHE A 62 -0.95 -13.86 5.73
C PHE A 62 -0.08 -14.31 4.56
N ALA A 63 -0.24 -15.56 4.14
CA ALA A 63 0.52 -16.14 3.05
C ALA A 63 -0.33 -17.15 2.29
N ASP A 64 -0.29 -17.07 0.97
CA ASP A 64 -0.74 -18.12 0.06
C ASP A 64 0.28 -18.32 -1.08
N ASP A 65 -0.09 -19.12 -2.08
CA ASP A 65 0.81 -19.43 -3.20
C ASP A 65 1.12 -18.21 -4.11
N HIS A 66 0.31 -17.14 -4.01
CA HIS A 66 0.33 -16.00 -4.91
C HIS A 66 0.84 -14.72 -4.27
N HIS A 67 0.69 -14.56 -2.95
CA HIS A 67 1.16 -13.36 -2.26
C HIS A 67 1.42 -13.57 -0.77
N LEU A 68 2.22 -12.65 -0.22
CA LEU A 68 2.45 -12.50 1.22
C LEU A 68 1.94 -11.12 1.65
N GLU A 69 1.28 -11.04 2.79
CA GLU A 69 0.85 -9.78 3.39
C GLU A 69 1.38 -9.63 4.81
N PHE A 70 1.79 -8.41 5.17
CA PHE A 70 2.26 -8.05 6.51
C PHE A 70 1.55 -6.79 6.98
N THR A 71 0.76 -6.89 8.05
CA THR A 71 -0.05 -5.78 8.56
C THR A 71 0.34 -5.43 9.99
N ASP A 72 0.76 -4.18 10.21
CA ASP A 72 1.10 -3.66 11.53
C ASP A 72 -0.19 -3.49 12.36
N GLY A 73 -0.28 -4.19 13.49
CA GLY A 73 -1.51 -4.23 14.28
C GLY A 73 -1.89 -2.91 14.97
N LEU A 74 -1.03 -1.89 14.99
CA LEU A 74 -1.30 -0.60 15.62
C LEU A 74 -1.67 0.47 14.58
N LEU A 75 -0.88 0.58 13.52
CA LEU A 75 -1.00 1.61 12.50
C LEU A 75 -1.84 1.15 11.30
N GLY A 76 -2.06 -0.16 11.14
CA GLY A 76 -2.75 -0.74 9.99
C GLY A 76 -2.00 -0.53 8.67
N VAL A 77 -0.70 -0.23 8.73
CA VAL A 77 0.16 -0.18 7.54
C VAL A 77 0.35 -1.62 7.06
N GLN A 78 0.01 -1.87 5.81
CA GLN A 78 0.12 -3.17 5.18
C GLN A 78 1.22 -3.16 4.12
N VAL A 79 2.01 -4.23 4.08
CA VAL A 79 2.94 -4.54 2.99
C VAL A 79 2.41 -5.76 2.27
N SER A 80 2.25 -5.68 0.95
CA SER A 80 1.77 -6.78 0.10
C SER A 80 2.86 -7.14 -0.91
N LEU A 81 3.23 -8.41 -1.01
CA LEU A 81 4.29 -8.91 -1.90
C LEU A 81 3.67 -9.89 -2.90
N TYR A 82 3.75 -9.55 -4.19
CA TYR A 82 3.29 -10.37 -5.31
C TYR A 82 4.49 -10.81 -6.15
N ALA A 83 4.28 -11.69 -7.13
CA ALA A 83 5.40 -12.23 -7.91
C ALA A 83 6.22 -11.14 -8.64
N ASP A 84 5.57 -10.08 -9.10
CA ASP A 84 6.07 -9.06 -10.00
C ASP A 84 5.93 -7.62 -9.46
N GLU A 85 5.26 -7.45 -8.34
CA GLU A 85 5.11 -6.16 -7.66
C GLU A 85 5.14 -6.30 -6.14
N ALA A 86 5.38 -5.20 -5.46
CA ALA A 86 5.07 -5.07 -4.04
C ALA A 86 4.33 -3.75 -3.80
N ALA A 87 3.59 -3.68 -2.70
CA ALA A 87 2.84 -2.50 -2.32
C ALA A 87 2.98 -2.22 -0.82
N VAL A 88 2.97 -0.94 -0.46
CA VAL A 88 2.78 -0.48 0.92
C VAL A 88 1.55 0.41 0.98
N THR A 89 0.57 -0.01 1.77
CA THR A 89 -0.74 0.63 1.91
C THR A 89 -0.88 1.23 3.30
N ILE A 90 -1.27 2.51 3.37
CA ILE A 90 -1.45 3.27 4.61
C ILE A 90 -2.89 3.80 4.68
N PRO A 91 -3.64 3.49 5.74
CA PRO A 91 -5.02 3.95 5.88
C PRO A 91 -5.14 5.46 6.19
N TYR A 92 -6.15 6.13 5.62
CA TYR A 92 -6.44 7.57 5.81
C TYR A 92 -7.15 7.91 7.13
N TRP A 93 -6.69 7.33 8.25
CA TRP A 93 -7.15 7.71 9.59
C TRP A 93 -6.07 8.39 10.44
N HIS A 94 -4.85 8.48 9.91
CA HIS A 94 -3.70 9.01 10.64
C HIS A 94 -3.60 10.53 10.57
N THR A 95 -3.35 11.16 11.72
CA THR A 95 -3.07 12.60 11.85
C THR A 95 -1.95 12.86 12.88
N GLY A 96 -1.28 14.01 12.80
CA GLY A 96 -0.19 14.37 13.72
C GLY A 96 0.90 13.30 13.79
N LYS A 97 1.30 12.93 15.01
CA LYS A 97 2.33 11.90 15.29
C LYS A 97 1.99 10.52 14.73
N SER A 98 0.71 10.17 14.60
CA SER A 98 0.33 8.86 14.02
C SER A 98 0.62 8.81 12.52
N ALA A 99 0.45 9.93 11.80
CA ALA A 99 0.81 10.05 10.39
C ALA A 99 2.32 9.98 10.18
N GLU A 100 3.09 10.65 11.04
CA GLU A 100 4.56 10.53 11.05
C GLU A 100 5.00 9.08 11.26
N SER A 101 4.41 8.39 12.24
CA SER A 101 4.74 7.00 12.55
C SER A 101 4.39 6.05 11.40
N ALA A 102 3.24 6.26 10.76
CA ALA A 102 2.80 5.46 9.62
C ALA A 102 3.72 5.63 8.42
N ILE A 103 4.11 6.87 8.08
CA ILE A 103 5.04 7.14 6.98
C ILE A 103 6.45 6.62 7.30
N GLN A 104 6.92 6.73 8.55
CA GLN A 104 8.20 6.16 8.95
C GLN A 104 8.24 4.63 8.81
N LEU A 105 7.14 3.96 9.18
CA LEU A 105 7.01 2.52 8.98
C LEU A 105 7.01 2.15 7.49
N ALA A 106 6.29 2.90 6.66
CA ALA A 106 6.30 2.73 5.21
C ALA A 106 7.69 2.95 4.60
N VAL A 107 8.44 3.96 5.06
CA VAL A 107 9.83 4.21 4.65
C VAL A 107 10.75 3.04 5.06
N ALA A 108 10.57 2.46 6.24
CA ALA A 108 11.35 1.31 6.68
C ALA A 108 11.08 0.08 5.80
N ALA A 109 9.81 -0.22 5.52
CA ALA A 109 9.42 -1.29 4.60
C ALA A 109 9.97 -1.07 3.19
N ALA A 110 9.81 0.15 2.66
CA ALA A 110 10.32 0.54 1.34
C ALA A 110 11.82 0.29 1.21
N ARG A 111 12.61 0.62 2.24
CA ARG A 111 14.06 0.41 2.23
C ARG A 111 14.44 -1.05 2.16
N ILE A 112 13.68 -1.93 2.83
CA ILE A 112 13.90 -3.38 2.79
C ILE A 112 13.59 -3.89 1.37
N ILE A 113 12.45 -3.50 0.81
CA ILE A 113 12.05 -3.90 -0.54
C ILE A 113 13.09 -3.44 -1.57
N GLU A 114 13.45 -2.16 -1.60
CA GLU A 114 14.43 -1.65 -2.59
C GLU A 114 15.86 -2.20 -2.37
N ALA A 115 16.23 -2.61 -1.16
CA ALA A 115 17.57 -3.15 -0.88
C ALA A 115 17.72 -4.62 -1.28
N GLU A 116 16.65 -5.42 -1.14
CA GLU A 116 16.67 -6.86 -1.41
C GLU A 116 16.11 -7.22 -2.79
N THR A 117 15.52 -6.25 -3.48
CA THR A 117 14.99 -6.40 -4.82
C THR A 117 15.62 -5.40 -5.78
N HIS A 118 15.26 -5.48 -7.05
CA HIS A 118 15.56 -4.44 -8.05
C HIS A 118 14.35 -3.52 -8.26
N PHE A 119 13.36 -3.56 -7.36
CA PHE A 119 12.18 -2.73 -7.46
C PHE A 119 12.45 -1.35 -6.89
N VAL A 120 11.72 -0.37 -7.40
CA VAL A 120 11.77 1.02 -6.93
C VAL A 120 10.37 1.44 -6.55
N GLY A 121 10.22 2.06 -5.38
CA GLY A 121 8.93 2.55 -4.90
C GLY A 121 8.51 3.83 -5.61
N PHE A 122 7.28 3.87 -6.11
CA PHE A 122 6.63 5.02 -6.69
C PHE A 122 5.46 5.47 -5.81
N ASP A 123 5.42 6.78 -5.55
CA ASP A 123 4.36 7.45 -4.82
C ASP A 123 3.41 8.11 -5.81
N PHE A 124 2.23 7.52 -6.02
CA PHE A 124 1.25 8.04 -6.97
C PHE A 124 0.57 9.32 -6.50
N GLN A 125 0.50 9.56 -5.19
CA GLN A 125 -0.11 10.75 -4.62
C GLN A 125 0.78 11.97 -4.84
N LEU A 126 2.10 11.77 -4.89
CA LEU A 126 3.11 12.81 -5.12
C LEU A 126 3.79 12.74 -6.49
N ASP A 127 3.42 11.78 -7.33
CA ASP A 127 3.90 11.53 -8.69
C ASP A 127 5.44 11.47 -8.81
N ARG A 128 6.08 10.68 -7.92
CA ARG A 128 7.56 10.60 -7.84
C ARG A 128 8.06 9.35 -7.11
N PRO A 129 9.36 8.98 -7.24
CA PRO A 129 9.95 7.90 -6.45
C PRO A 129 9.80 8.16 -4.94
N PHE A 130 9.51 7.14 -4.14
CA PHE A 130 9.19 7.27 -2.71
C PHE A 130 10.43 7.49 -1.82
N LEU A 131 11.56 6.83 -2.05
CA LEU A 131 12.77 6.97 -1.22
C LEU A 131 13.74 8.11 -1.63
N ASN A 132 13.31 9.05 -2.48
CA ASN A 132 14.15 10.17 -2.89
C ASN A 132 14.55 11.08 -1.70
N LYS A 133 15.84 11.42 -1.62
CA LYS A 133 16.59 11.64 -0.36
C LYS A 133 16.42 12.98 0.36
N GLU A 134 15.52 13.88 -0.03
CA GLU A 134 15.47 15.21 0.62
C GLU A 134 14.07 15.70 1.02
N ARG A 135 12.97 15.17 0.48
CA ARG A 135 11.63 15.80 0.65
C ARG A 135 10.43 14.88 0.82
N ASN A 136 10.61 13.56 0.69
CA ASN A 136 9.45 12.70 0.49
C ASN A 136 8.64 12.41 1.73
N ALA A 137 9.28 12.09 2.86
CA ALA A 137 8.54 11.80 4.09
C ALA A 137 7.72 13.02 4.60
N PRO A 138 8.25 14.26 4.67
CA PRO A 138 7.44 15.42 5.07
C PRO A 138 6.25 15.71 4.17
N ASP A 139 6.43 15.63 2.85
CA ASP A 139 5.34 15.87 1.89
C ASP A 139 4.29 14.75 1.97
N ALA A 140 4.71 13.49 2.11
CA ALA A 140 3.81 12.34 2.28
C ALA A 140 3.01 12.43 3.58
N ILE A 141 3.63 12.85 4.68
CA ILE A 141 2.95 13.15 5.95
C ILE A 141 1.90 14.24 5.73
N THR A 142 2.28 15.33 5.06
CA THR A 142 1.38 16.46 4.78
C THR A 142 0.18 16.03 3.97
N PHE A 143 0.39 15.26 2.90
CA PHE A 143 -0.69 14.74 2.05
C PHE A 143 -1.60 13.77 2.81
N LEU A 144 -1.01 12.82 3.55
CA LEU A 144 -1.75 11.84 4.36
C LEU A 144 -2.65 12.55 5.37
N GLN A 145 -2.10 13.54 6.09
CA GLN A 145 -2.86 14.33 7.07
C GLN A 145 -3.98 15.13 6.43
N ALA A 146 -3.72 15.83 5.32
CA ALA A 146 -4.73 16.61 4.61
C ALA A 146 -5.90 15.73 4.15
N THR A 147 -5.59 14.54 3.61
CA THR A 147 -6.59 13.58 3.14
C THR A 147 -7.37 12.96 4.31
N SER A 148 -6.70 12.55 5.39
CA SER A 148 -7.35 12.05 6.61
C SER A 148 -8.34 13.08 7.18
N ASN A 149 -7.95 14.35 7.26
CA ASN A 149 -8.83 15.42 7.73
C ASN A 149 -10.07 15.60 6.82
N MET A 150 -9.89 15.49 5.50
CA MET A 150 -11.01 15.55 4.55
C MET A 150 -11.96 14.35 4.68
N VAL A 151 -11.43 13.14 4.87
CA VAL A 151 -12.23 11.93 5.04
C VAL A 151 -13.03 12.01 6.35
N GLN A 152 -12.39 12.41 7.46
CA GLN A 152 -13.05 12.55 8.75
C GLN A 152 -14.15 13.61 8.74
N THR A 153 -13.92 14.77 8.11
CA THR A 153 -14.96 15.82 8.00
C THR A 153 -16.17 15.38 7.18
N ARG A 154 -15.99 14.58 6.12
CA ARG A 154 -17.10 13.98 5.36
C ARG A 154 -17.88 12.95 6.16
N ILE A 155 -17.20 12.12 6.95
CA ILE A 155 -17.85 11.12 7.82
C ILE A 155 -18.65 11.80 8.94
N VAL A 156 -18.11 12.85 9.57
CA VAL A 156 -18.80 13.59 10.65
C VAL A 156 -19.97 14.44 10.13
N GLY A 157 -19.90 14.92 8.88
CA GLY A 157 -20.99 15.66 8.22
C GLY A 157 -22.17 14.79 7.80
N ALA A 158 -21.98 13.48 7.64
CA ALA A 158 -23.04 12.52 7.35
C ALA A 158 -23.77 12.14 8.65
N ARG A 159 -24.66 13.02 9.14
CA ARG A 159 -25.64 12.58 10.16
C ARG A 159 -26.44 11.42 9.57
N PRO A 160 -26.45 10.23 10.18
CA PRO A 160 -27.36 9.19 9.74
C PRO A 160 -28.77 9.74 9.93
N VAL A 161 -29.50 9.92 8.82
CA VAL A 161 -30.94 10.14 8.89
C VAL A 161 -31.49 8.88 9.58
N PRO A 162 -32.12 8.98 10.77
CA PRO A 162 -32.59 7.80 11.48
C PRO A 162 -33.65 7.13 10.61
N ARG A 163 -33.29 6.03 9.95
CA ARG A 163 -34.27 5.25 9.23
C ARG A 163 -35.15 4.55 10.26
N LYS A 164 -36.41 4.94 10.28
CA LYS A 164 -37.47 4.34 11.08
C LYS A 164 -37.69 2.91 10.59
N TRP A 165 -37.07 1.94 11.27
CA TRP A 165 -37.06 0.50 10.95
C TRP A 165 -38.44 -0.13 10.74
N TRP A 166 -39.52 0.50 11.22
CA TRP A 166 -40.90 0.06 11.04
C TRP A 166 -41.52 0.37 9.67
N GLN A 167 -40.85 1.12 8.78
CA GLN A 167 -41.36 1.43 7.44
C GLN A 167 -41.20 0.28 6.42
N PHE A 168 -40.47 -0.80 6.75
CA PHE A 168 -40.25 -1.95 5.87
C PHE A 168 -41.44 -2.92 5.79
N TRP A 169 -42.35 -2.91 6.77
CA TRP A 169 -43.42 -3.92 6.91
C TRP A 169 -44.82 -3.44 6.52
N ARG A 170 -44.92 -2.28 5.85
CA ARG A 170 -46.21 -1.74 5.40
C ARG A 170 -46.18 -1.37 3.93
N ARG A 171 -46.34 -2.37 3.06
CA ARG A 171 -47.19 -2.22 1.88
C ARG A 171 -48.06 -3.46 1.71
N PRO A 172 -49.33 -3.26 1.33
CA PRO A 172 -50.36 -4.31 1.24
C PRO A 172 -50.09 -5.32 0.13
#